data_AF-A0A1I0BH47-F1
#
_entry.id   AF-A0A1I0BH47-F1
#
_cell.length_a   1.000
_cell.length_b   1.000
_cell.length_c   1.000
_cell.angle_alpha   90.00
_cell.angle_beta   90.00
_cell.angle_gamma   90.00
#
_symmetry.space_group_name_H-M   'P 1'
#
loop_
_entity.id
_entity.type
_entity.pdbx_description
1 polymer ?
#
loop_
_entity_poly.entity_id
_entity_poly.type
_entity_poly.pdbx_seq_one_letter_code
_entity_poly.pdbx_strand_id
1 'polypeptide(L)'
;MAFFSTASADYANAINSLVKPTYESKYNNKIEEQLNKILNREDFSYDFNADPLYQNYKDQYTKLGKEAAMNASASASALTGGYGNSYAGTAASQANQQYLTQLNERIPELYNAAMNKYQMETENLYNQFGALQTEEGRQYGMYRDNVSDYYSDWGNLQQGFSTAQAHEEWQEGMDYQKERDAVSDAQWNKQFDYNSSRDNVSDSQWDKQFAYQQARDAVADSQWEKEYQLALSKARKSGGSGGSGGSSRGSSSKYDYSDTNYTGQIRELVKAASAANDWSTDTVAEYINGLVNKKAITSEEAEKLYENAMYSYPQYRDRVNR
;
A
#
# COMPACT_ATOMS: atom_id res chain seq x y z
N MET A 1 -22.69 10.76 24.44
CA MET A 1 -22.33 10.20 23.11
C MET A 1 -20.84 10.36 22.94
N ALA A 2 -20.10 9.25 22.86
CA ALA A 2 -18.74 9.29 22.36
C ALA A 2 -18.85 9.26 20.82
N PHE A 3 -18.31 10.27 20.15
CA PHE A 3 -18.11 10.19 18.71
C PHE A 3 -16.97 9.21 18.47
N PHE A 4 -17.28 8.03 17.95
CA PHE A 4 -16.25 7.17 17.37
C PHE A 4 -15.80 7.84 16.07
N SER A 5 -14.52 8.21 16.00
CA SER A 5 -13.90 8.68 14.77
C SER A 5 -13.86 7.52 13.77
N THR A 6 -14.20 7.78 12.51
CA THR A 6 -13.97 6.82 11.42
C THR A 6 -12.49 6.87 11.00
N ALA A 7 -12.00 5.83 10.32
CA ALA A 7 -10.61 5.83 9.86
C ALA A 7 -10.37 6.97 8.85
N SER A 8 -11.36 7.26 7.99
CA SER A 8 -11.35 8.42 7.11
C SER A 8 -11.28 9.74 7.87
N ALA A 9 -12.02 9.90 8.97
CA ALA A 9 -11.98 11.11 9.79
C ALA A 9 -10.60 11.31 10.46
N ASP A 10 -9.96 10.24 10.93
CA ASP A 10 -8.60 10.31 11.49
C ASP A 10 -7.57 10.74 10.44
N TYR A 11 -7.61 10.19 9.22
CA TYR A 11 -6.76 10.64 8.13
C TYR A 11 -7.05 12.09 7.71
N ALA A 12 -8.32 12.52 7.66
CA ALA A 12 -8.67 13.91 7.34
C ALA A 12 -8.14 14.89 8.39
N ASN A 13 -8.21 14.54 9.68
CA ASN A 13 -7.62 15.31 10.76
C ASN A 13 -6.09 15.37 10.65
N ALA A 14 -5.43 14.25 10.33
CA ALA A 14 -3.99 14.21 10.12
C ALA A 14 -3.55 15.12 8.95
N ILE A 15 -4.24 15.07 7.80
CA ILE A 15 -4.00 15.97 6.65
C ILE A 15 -4.14 17.44 7.05
N ASN A 16 -5.21 17.80 7.76
CA ASN A 16 -5.45 19.17 8.21
C ASN A 16 -4.44 19.66 9.27
N SER A 17 -3.82 18.74 10.01
CA SER A 17 -2.76 19.05 10.99
C SER A 17 -1.37 19.19 10.37
N LEU A 18 -1.18 18.78 9.11
CA LEU A 18 0.12 18.74 8.46
C LEU A 18 0.59 20.15 8.06
N VAL A 19 1.66 20.62 8.69
CA VAL A 19 2.20 21.97 8.46
C VAL A 19 3.30 21.94 7.41
N LYS A 20 3.14 22.70 6.32
CA LYS A 20 4.19 22.85 5.31
C LYS A 20 5.41 23.57 5.91
N PRO A 21 6.63 23.00 5.82
CA PRO A 21 7.84 23.68 6.26
C PRO A 21 8.07 25.00 5.51
N THR A 22 8.56 26.00 6.24
CA THR A 22 9.02 27.29 5.70
C THR A 22 10.52 27.42 5.90
N TYR A 23 11.20 28.15 5.01
CA TYR A 23 12.62 28.44 5.16
C TYR A 23 12.83 29.85 5.68
N GLU A 24 13.62 29.96 6.75
CA GLU A 24 14.19 31.21 7.22
C GLU A 24 15.68 30.98 7.48
N SER A 25 16.52 31.80 6.84
CA SER A 25 17.97 31.67 6.95
C SER A 25 18.47 32.13 8.32
N LYS A 26 19.16 31.24 9.03
CA LYS A 26 19.84 31.56 10.30
C LYS A 26 21.18 32.28 10.09
N TYR A 27 21.70 32.28 8.87
CA TYR A 27 23.04 32.76 8.57
C TYR A 27 23.08 33.95 7.61
N ASN A 28 21.97 34.32 6.95
CA ASN A 28 21.92 35.42 5.98
C ASN A 28 22.55 36.71 6.49
N ASN A 29 22.15 37.19 7.67
CA ASN A 29 22.71 38.42 8.25
C ASN A 29 24.23 38.33 8.50
N LYS A 30 24.74 37.12 8.84
CA LYS A 30 26.17 36.88 9.04
C LYS A 30 26.93 36.77 7.72
N ILE A 31 26.31 36.18 6.70
CA ILE A 31 26.83 36.11 5.33
C ILE A 31 26.94 37.52 4.75
N GLU A 32 25.91 38.35 4.91
CA GLU A 32 25.91 39.77 4.51
C GLU A 32 26.96 40.57 5.28
N GLU A 33 27.04 40.44 6.61
CA GLU A 33 28.07 41.12 7.41
C GLU A 33 29.49 40.74 6.97
N GLN A 34 29.74 39.45 6.73
CA GLN A 34 31.05 38.95 6.32
C GLN A 34 31.39 39.35 4.87
N LEU A 35 30.42 39.31 3.97
CA LEU A 35 30.56 39.78 2.60
C LEU A 35 30.88 41.29 2.59
N ASN A 36 30.19 42.08 3.41
CA ASN A 36 30.47 43.51 3.55
C ASN A 36 31.89 43.78 4.07
N LYS A 37 32.43 42.96 4.99
CA LYS A 37 33.84 43.07 5.43
C LYS A 37 34.85 42.72 4.33
N ILE A 38 34.49 41.84 3.39
CA ILE A 38 35.31 41.52 2.22
C ILE A 38 35.23 42.65 1.19
N LEU A 39 34.03 43.10 0.85
CA LEU A 39 33.78 44.11 -0.19
C LEU A 39 34.28 45.52 0.19
N ASN A 40 34.27 45.86 1.47
CA ASN A 40 34.73 47.16 1.98
C ASN A 40 36.12 47.07 2.67
N ARG A 41 36.92 46.03 2.37
CA ARG A 41 38.30 45.95 2.89
C ARG A 41 39.16 47.00 2.17
N GLU A 42 39.81 47.86 2.94
CA GLU A 42 40.77 48.82 2.41
C GLU A 42 42.01 48.12 1.83
N ASP A 43 42.58 48.69 0.77
CA ASP A 43 43.83 48.23 0.18
C ASP A 43 44.97 48.22 1.21
N PHE A 44 45.94 47.33 1.02
CA PHE A 44 47.10 47.26 1.90
C PHE A 44 47.89 48.58 1.91
N SER A 45 48.05 49.14 3.11
CA SER A 45 48.86 50.33 3.38
C SER A 45 49.73 50.09 4.61
N TYR A 46 50.97 50.59 4.58
CA TYR A 46 51.92 50.45 5.67
C TYR A 46 52.68 51.76 5.91
N ASP A 47 52.46 52.38 7.07
CA ASP A 47 53.25 53.50 7.57
C ASP A 47 54.14 53.00 8.72
N PHE A 48 55.45 52.96 8.47
CA PHE A 48 56.45 52.61 9.48
C PHE A 48 56.47 53.59 10.67
N ASN A 49 56.00 54.84 10.51
CA ASN A 49 55.93 55.78 11.63
C ASN A 49 54.76 55.48 12.57
N ALA A 50 53.69 54.87 12.06
CA ALA A 50 52.56 54.40 12.86
C ALA A 50 52.82 53.03 13.53
N ASP A 51 53.77 52.23 13.01
CA ASP A 51 54.08 50.90 13.56
C ASP A 51 54.76 50.98 14.95
N PRO A 52 54.13 50.45 16.03
CA PRO A 52 54.72 50.42 17.37
C PRO A 52 56.01 49.62 17.46
N LEU A 53 56.19 48.58 16.62
CA LEU A 53 57.39 47.76 16.58
C LEU A 53 58.57 48.55 15.97
N TYR A 54 58.31 49.33 14.93
CA TYR A 54 59.31 50.25 14.37
C TYR A 54 59.72 51.32 15.38
N GLN A 55 58.78 51.94 16.11
CA GLN A 55 59.13 52.92 17.14
C GLN A 55 59.97 52.29 18.26
N ASN A 56 59.66 51.05 18.68
CA ASN A 56 60.46 50.33 19.67
C ASN A 56 61.91 50.09 19.18
N TYR A 57 62.07 49.60 17.95
CA TYR A 57 63.39 49.46 17.34
C TYR A 57 64.10 50.81 17.23
N LYS A 58 63.43 51.86 16.76
CA LYS A 58 64.00 53.20 16.62
C LYS A 58 64.54 53.74 17.95
N ASP A 59 63.81 53.58 19.06
CA ASP A 59 64.28 53.97 20.38
C ASP A 59 65.49 53.14 20.83
N GLN A 60 65.46 51.81 20.60
CA GLN A 60 66.56 50.90 20.92
C GLN A 60 67.83 51.22 20.13
N TYR A 61 67.73 51.34 18.80
CA TYR A 61 68.83 51.68 17.90
C TYR A 61 69.36 53.11 18.15
N THR A 62 68.49 54.07 18.50
CA THR A 62 68.92 55.42 18.90
C THR A 62 69.71 55.41 20.21
N LYS A 63 69.31 54.58 21.18
CA LYS A 63 70.05 54.41 22.44
C LYS A 63 71.42 53.77 22.19
N LEU A 64 71.45 52.65 21.47
CA LEU A 64 72.69 51.95 21.12
C LEU A 64 73.65 52.83 20.29
N GLY A 65 73.12 53.58 19.32
CA GLY A 65 73.90 54.52 18.52
C GLY A 65 74.53 55.64 19.35
N LYS A 66 73.82 56.17 20.36
CA LYS A 66 74.38 57.14 21.33
C LYS A 66 75.46 56.53 22.21
N GLU A 67 75.23 55.33 22.76
CA GLU A 67 76.21 54.62 23.60
C GLU A 67 77.48 54.28 22.81
N ALA A 68 77.34 53.77 21.58
CA ALA A 68 78.45 53.51 20.67
C ALA A 68 79.21 54.78 20.27
N ALA A 69 78.50 55.89 20.01
CA ALA A 69 79.11 57.18 19.72
C ALA A 69 79.92 57.73 20.91
N MET A 70 79.41 57.61 22.14
CA MET A 70 80.15 57.98 23.35
C MET A 70 81.41 57.13 23.53
N ASN A 71 81.30 55.81 23.35
CA ASN A 71 82.43 54.88 23.47
C ASN A 71 83.51 55.11 22.39
N ALA A 72 83.10 55.35 21.14
CA ALA A 72 84.00 55.69 20.05
C ALA A 72 84.71 57.04 20.29
N SER A 73 83.97 58.05 20.77
CA SER A 73 84.53 59.36 21.13
C SER A 73 85.54 59.27 22.28
N ALA A 74 85.21 58.51 23.34
CA ALA A 74 86.08 58.28 24.49
C ALA A 74 87.37 57.53 24.09
N SER A 75 87.24 56.48 23.26
CA SER A 75 88.39 55.71 22.76
C SER A 75 89.29 56.57 21.87
N ALA A 76 88.71 57.37 20.96
CA ALA A 76 89.46 58.30 20.12
C ALA A 76 90.16 59.38 20.95
N SER A 77 89.49 59.94 21.97
CA SER A 77 90.07 60.95 22.86
C SER A 77 91.20 60.38 23.74
N ALA A 78 91.11 59.12 24.15
CA ALA A 78 92.20 58.43 24.84
C ALA A 78 93.43 58.24 23.93
N LEU A 79 93.22 57.88 22.66
CA LEU A 79 94.28 57.78 21.65
C LEU A 79 94.92 59.13 21.30
N THR A 80 94.19 60.25 21.37
CA THR A 80 94.72 61.61 21.14
C THR A 80 95.24 62.30 22.41
N GLY A 81 95.39 61.58 23.53
CA GLY A 81 95.95 62.12 24.77
C GLY A 81 95.08 63.17 25.47
N GLY A 82 93.76 63.08 25.33
CA GLY A 82 92.79 63.97 25.99
C GLY A 82 92.56 65.31 25.29
N TYR A 83 93.30 65.64 24.23
CA TYR A 83 92.95 66.77 23.37
C TYR A 83 91.72 66.40 22.53
N GLY A 84 90.64 67.17 22.69
CA GLY A 84 89.38 67.03 21.96
C GLY A 84 89.58 67.28 20.47
N ASN A 85 89.90 66.22 19.74
CA ASN A 85 90.23 66.28 18.32
C ASN A 85 88.98 66.06 17.46
N SER A 86 88.93 66.67 16.28
CA SER A 86 87.84 66.47 15.30
C SER A 86 87.62 64.98 14.98
N TYR A 87 88.69 64.19 15.05
CA TYR A 87 88.68 62.73 14.92
C TYR A 87 87.71 62.01 15.87
N ALA A 88 87.55 62.47 17.11
CA ALA A 88 86.62 61.88 18.08
C ALA A 88 85.15 62.16 17.69
N GLY A 89 84.87 63.33 17.14
CA GLY A 89 83.56 63.66 16.56
C GLY A 89 83.24 62.83 15.30
N THR A 90 84.22 62.63 14.43
CA THR A 90 84.10 61.79 13.23
C THR A 90 83.82 60.34 13.60
N ALA A 91 84.60 59.75 14.51
CA ALA A 91 84.41 58.37 14.97
C ALA A 91 83.04 58.16 15.65
N ALA A 92 82.61 59.12 16.48
CA ALA A 92 81.30 59.09 17.12
C ALA A 92 80.14 59.15 16.11
N SER A 93 80.26 60.03 15.10
CA SER A 93 79.26 60.16 14.04
C SER A 93 79.17 58.90 13.17
N GLN A 94 80.32 58.31 12.84
CA GLN A 94 80.41 57.09 12.04
C GLN A 94 79.79 55.88 12.78
N ALA A 95 80.05 55.74 14.09
CA ALA A 95 79.43 54.70 14.91
C ALA A 95 77.90 54.87 14.99
N ASN A 96 77.39 56.09 15.18
CA ASN A 96 75.95 56.36 15.24
C ASN A 96 75.25 56.10 13.90
N GLN A 97 75.89 56.46 12.77
CA GLN A 97 75.36 56.19 11.43
C GLN A 97 75.16 54.69 11.14
N GLN A 98 76.03 53.81 11.65
CA GLN A 98 75.86 52.37 11.46
C GLN A 98 74.57 51.82 12.09
N TYR A 99 74.20 52.28 13.28
CA TYR A 99 72.94 51.88 13.93
C TYR A 99 71.70 52.43 13.21
N LEU A 100 71.78 53.63 12.61
CA LEU A 100 70.71 54.17 11.78
C LEU A 100 70.54 53.38 10.47
N THR A 101 71.62 52.91 9.85
CA THR A 101 71.54 52.01 8.69
C THR A 101 70.88 50.68 9.07
N GLN A 102 71.29 50.06 10.18
CA GLN A 102 70.68 48.80 10.66
C GLN A 102 69.19 48.94 11.01
N LEU A 103 68.75 50.10 11.49
CA LEU A 103 67.32 50.38 11.70
C LEU A 103 66.55 50.43 10.36
N ASN A 104 67.11 51.08 9.34
CA ASN A 104 66.49 51.15 8.02
C ASN A 104 66.41 49.77 7.34
N GLU A 105 67.37 48.88 7.58
CA GLU A 105 67.37 47.49 7.11
C GLU A 105 66.21 46.65 7.69
N ARG A 106 65.60 47.07 8.81
CA ARG A 106 64.40 46.41 9.38
C ARG A 106 63.08 46.84 8.73
N ILE A 107 63.03 47.98 8.04
CA ILE A 107 61.78 48.48 7.44
C ILE A 107 61.17 47.47 6.43
N PRO A 108 61.95 46.82 5.54
CA PRO A 108 61.42 45.79 4.66
C PRO A 108 60.89 44.55 5.39
N GLU A 109 61.51 44.14 6.51
CA GLU A 109 61.05 43.01 7.31
C GLU A 109 59.68 43.29 7.94
N LEU A 110 59.49 44.49 8.48
CA LEU A 110 58.23 44.94 9.07
C LEU A 110 57.13 45.10 8.00
N TYR A 111 57.46 45.68 6.85
CA TYR A 111 56.55 45.76 5.69
C TYR A 111 56.08 44.37 5.27
N ASN A 112 57.00 43.40 5.15
CA ASN A 112 56.66 42.02 4.80
C ASN A 112 55.81 41.33 5.88
N ALA A 113 56.09 41.58 7.17
CA ALA A 113 55.27 41.06 8.27
C ALA A 113 53.85 41.64 8.25
N ALA A 114 53.70 42.94 8.01
CA ALA A 114 52.42 43.61 7.85
C ALA A 114 51.64 43.09 6.62
N MET A 115 52.31 42.92 5.48
CA MET A 115 51.74 42.34 4.26
C MET A 115 51.26 40.90 4.50
N ASN A 116 52.08 40.06 5.12
CA ASN A 116 51.70 38.69 5.47
C ASN A 116 50.47 38.65 6.40
N LYS A 117 50.44 39.53 7.41
CA LYS A 117 49.27 39.65 8.31
C LYS A 117 48.02 40.09 7.55
N TYR A 118 48.12 41.08 6.66
CA TYR A 118 47.02 41.52 5.82
C TYR A 118 46.49 40.40 4.90
N GLN A 119 47.39 39.61 4.31
CA GLN A 119 47.03 38.45 3.49
C GLN A 119 46.34 37.36 4.32
N MET A 120 46.89 36.98 5.48
CA MET A 120 46.28 36.00 6.39
C MET A 120 44.89 36.44 6.88
N GLU A 121 44.70 37.71 7.21
CA GLU A 121 43.39 38.27 7.56
C GLU A 121 42.41 38.18 6.38
N THR A 122 42.87 38.50 5.18
CA THR A 122 42.06 38.43 3.95
C THR A 122 41.62 36.99 3.69
N GLU A 123 42.54 36.03 3.77
CA GLU A 123 42.25 34.60 3.63
C GLU A 123 41.26 34.13 4.71
N ASN A 124 41.44 34.55 5.96
CA ASN A 124 40.53 34.22 7.06
C ASN A 124 39.12 34.79 6.83
N LEU A 125 38.98 36.01 6.29
CA LEU A 125 37.69 36.59 5.93
C LEU A 125 36.97 35.71 4.89
N TYR A 126 37.67 35.30 3.82
CA TYR A 126 37.12 34.39 2.80
C TYR A 126 36.80 33.00 3.34
N ASN A 127 37.66 32.42 4.19
CA ASN A 127 37.43 31.12 4.82
C ASN A 127 36.18 31.12 5.70
N GLN A 128 35.98 32.18 6.50
CA GLN A 128 34.76 32.38 7.29
C GLN A 128 33.52 32.55 6.41
N PHE A 129 33.61 33.30 5.31
CA PHE A 129 32.51 33.46 4.35
C PHE A 129 32.14 32.12 3.69
N GLY A 130 33.12 31.35 3.22
CA GLY A 130 32.91 30.01 2.65
C GLY A 130 32.32 29.01 3.64
N ALA A 131 32.73 29.06 4.90
CA ALA A 131 32.14 28.25 5.98
C ALA A 131 30.67 28.62 6.24
N LEU A 132 30.35 29.92 6.28
CA LEU A 132 28.96 30.40 6.43
C LEU A 132 28.09 29.99 5.23
N GLN A 133 28.59 30.11 3.99
CA GLN A 133 27.87 29.64 2.80
C GLN A 133 27.65 28.12 2.77
N THR A 134 28.63 27.35 3.25
CA THR A 134 28.52 25.88 3.35
C THR A 134 27.45 25.47 4.36
N GLU A 135 27.43 26.11 5.53
CA GLU A 135 26.42 25.84 6.55
C GLU A 135 25.02 26.30 6.10
N GLU A 136 24.91 27.44 5.41
CA GLU A 136 23.65 27.90 4.81
C GLU A 136 23.14 26.92 3.74
N GLY A 137 24.02 26.45 2.84
CA GLY A 137 23.69 25.42 1.86
C GLY A 137 23.22 24.13 2.51
N ARG A 138 23.80 23.75 3.65
CA ARG A 138 23.38 22.60 4.46
C ARG A 138 22.00 22.79 5.08
N GLN A 139 21.70 23.96 5.65
CA GLN A 139 20.38 24.29 6.21
C GLN A 139 19.30 24.31 5.12
N TYR A 140 19.60 24.91 3.97
CA TYR A 140 18.69 24.92 2.82
C TYR A 140 18.46 23.52 2.26
N GLY A 141 19.50 22.67 2.22
CA GLY A 141 19.39 21.25 1.92
C GLY A 141 18.42 20.53 2.87
N MET A 142 18.63 20.65 4.19
CA MET A 142 17.70 20.08 5.18
C MET A 142 16.27 20.60 5.02
N TYR A 143 16.07 21.88 4.69
CA TYR A 143 14.74 22.42 4.41
C TYR A 143 14.12 21.78 3.15
N ARG A 144 14.89 21.61 2.08
CA ARG A 144 14.45 20.93 0.86
C ARG A 144 14.03 19.48 1.14
N ASP A 145 14.78 18.78 2.00
CA ASP A 145 14.48 17.42 2.44
C ASP A 145 13.16 17.40 3.24
N ASN A 146 13.03 18.25 4.27
CA ASN A 146 11.79 18.38 5.06
C ASN A 146 10.56 18.72 4.19
N VAL A 147 10.72 19.52 3.13
CA VAL A 147 9.64 19.80 2.16
C VAL A 147 9.29 18.57 1.32
N SER A 148 10.29 17.77 0.93
CA SER A 148 10.07 16.49 0.24
C SER A 148 9.35 15.49 1.14
N ASP A 149 9.73 15.40 2.41
CA ASP A 149 9.10 14.56 3.42
C ASP A 149 7.64 15.00 3.64
N TYR A 150 7.39 16.31 3.83
CA TYR A 150 6.03 16.86 3.92
C TYR A 150 5.13 16.45 2.73
N TYR A 151 5.63 16.52 1.49
CA TYR A 151 4.84 16.12 0.32
C TYR A 151 4.62 14.60 0.24
N SER A 152 5.58 13.82 0.76
CA SER A 152 5.48 12.35 0.84
C SER A 152 4.45 11.94 1.89
N ASP A 153 4.52 12.52 3.09
CA ASP A 153 3.55 12.32 4.18
C ASP A 153 2.15 12.76 3.76
N TRP A 154 2.02 13.93 3.14
CA TRP A 154 0.74 14.39 2.60
C TRP A 154 0.15 13.40 1.59
N GLY A 155 0.97 12.88 0.66
CA GLY A 155 0.55 11.87 -0.32
C GLY A 155 0.13 10.55 0.35
N ASN A 156 0.89 10.08 1.34
CA ASN A 156 0.58 8.86 2.11
C ASN A 156 -0.73 9.02 2.88
N LEU A 157 -0.94 10.16 3.55
CA LEU A 157 -2.18 10.45 4.27
C LEU A 157 -3.38 10.57 3.32
N GLN A 158 -3.21 11.20 2.16
CA GLN A 158 -4.27 11.32 1.14
C GLN A 158 -4.65 9.94 0.55
N GLN A 159 -3.68 9.05 0.36
CA GLN A 159 -3.94 7.66 -0.03
C GLN A 159 -4.66 6.87 1.07
N GLY A 160 -4.22 7.02 2.33
CA GLY A 160 -4.86 6.44 3.50
C GLY A 160 -6.31 6.89 3.65
N PHE A 161 -6.58 8.19 3.53
CA PHE A 161 -7.92 8.78 3.53
C PHE A 161 -8.82 8.14 2.46
N SER A 162 -8.37 8.12 1.20
CA SER A 162 -9.13 7.54 0.07
C SER A 162 -9.41 6.04 0.28
N THR A 163 -8.43 5.30 0.79
CA THR A 163 -8.57 3.86 1.07
C THR A 163 -9.55 3.60 2.22
N ALA A 164 -9.50 4.41 3.28
CA ALA A 164 -10.43 4.33 4.40
C ALA A 164 -11.86 4.66 3.98
N GLN A 165 -12.06 5.74 3.21
CA GLN A 165 -13.37 6.12 2.68
C GLN A 165 -13.96 5.00 1.80
N ALA A 166 -13.19 4.45 0.86
CA ALA A 166 -13.65 3.34 0.01
C ALA A 166 -13.98 2.07 0.81
N HIS A 167 -13.29 1.83 1.94
CA HIS A 167 -13.59 0.72 2.83
C HIS A 167 -14.87 0.94 3.65
N GLU A 168 -15.10 2.16 4.14
CA GLU A 168 -16.30 2.57 4.85
C GLU A 168 -17.54 2.47 3.93
N GLU A 169 -17.46 3.02 2.71
CA GLU A 169 -18.51 2.90 1.68
C GLU A 169 -18.82 1.43 1.32
N TRP A 170 -17.79 0.56 1.27
CA TRP A 170 -17.97 -0.88 1.05
C TRP A 170 -18.65 -1.57 2.24
N GLN A 171 -18.31 -1.22 3.48
CA GLN A 171 -18.96 -1.77 4.67
C GLN A 171 -20.45 -1.38 4.72
N GLU A 172 -20.77 -0.10 4.50
CA GLU A 172 -22.17 0.36 4.44
C GLU A 172 -22.97 -0.38 3.35
N GLY A 173 -22.37 -0.61 2.19
CA GLY A 173 -22.98 -1.40 1.11
C GLY A 173 -23.22 -2.87 1.49
N MET A 174 -22.28 -3.51 2.19
CA MET A 174 -22.41 -4.89 2.69
C MET A 174 -23.50 -5.02 3.77
N ASP A 175 -23.55 -4.09 4.72
CA ASP A 175 -24.58 -4.10 5.77
C ASP A 175 -25.98 -3.85 5.19
N TYR A 176 -26.11 -2.92 4.23
CA TYR A 176 -27.37 -2.72 3.50
C TYR A 176 -27.82 -3.96 2.71
N GLN A 177 -26.89 -4.68 2.06
CA GLN A 177 -27.19 -5.94 1.37
C GLN A 177 -27.67 -7.01 2.37
N LYS A 178 -27.00 -7.15 3.51
CA LYS A 178 -27.37 -8.08 4.57
C LYS A 178 -28.76 -7.79 5.16
N GLU A 179 -29.12 -6.51 5.35
CA GLU A 179 -30.48 -6.12 5.76
C GLU A 179 -31.51 -6.48 4.69
N ARG A 180 -31.19 -6.22 3.41
CA ARG A 180 -32.04 -6.57 2.26
C ARG A 180 -32.28 -8.08 2.15
N ASP A 181 -31.25 -8.88 2.34
CA ASP A 181 -31.33 -10.35 2.29
C ASP A 181 -32.15 -10.87 3.47
N ALA A 182 -31.93 -10.37 4.69
CA ALA A 182 -32.75 -10.73 5.85
C ALA A 182 -34.25 -10.41 5.66
N VAL A 183 -34.59 -9.30 4.98
CA VAL A 183 -35.98 -8.99 4.60
C VAL A 183 -36.50 -9.92 3.51
N SER A 184 -35.67 -10.26 2.51
CA SER A 184 -36.00 -11.21 1.45
C SER A 184 -36.30 -12.60 2.01
N ASP A 185 -35.42 -13.14 2.86
CA ASP A 185 -35.58 -14.42 3.53
C ASP A 185 -36.82 -14.45 4.42
N ALA A 186 -37.11 -13.36 5.15
CA ALA A 186 -38.32 -13.25 5.95
C ALA A 186 -39.61 -13.23 5.11
N GLN A 187 -39.57 -12.73 3.87
CA GLN A 187 -40.69 -12.80 2.92
C GLN A 187 -40.81 -14.20 2.30
N TRP A 188 -39.69 -14.81 1.90
CA TRP A 188 -39.65 -16.15 1.35
C TRP A 188 -40.19 -17.19 2.33
N ASN A 189 -39.74 -17.15 3.59
CA ASN A 189 -40.23 -18.03 4.65
C ASN A 189 -41.75 -17.92 4.85
N LYS A 190 -42.30 -16.69 4.89
CA LYS A 190 -43.76 -16.48 4.99
C LYS A 190 -44.52 -17.07 3.79
N GLN A 191 -43.99 -16.94 2.58
CA GLN A 191 -44.61 -17.51 1.39
C GLN A 191 -44.51 -19.04 1.37
N PHE A 192 -43.39 -19.60 1.82
CA PHE A 192 -43.19 -21.03 1.99
C PHE A 192 -44.17 -21.63 3.01
N ASP A 193 -44.26 -21.04 4.20
CA ASP A 193 -45.20 -21.45 5.25
C ASP A 193 -46.66 -21.38 4.79
N TYR A 194 -47.03 -20.33 4.04
CA TYR A 194 -48.37 -20.19 3.46
C TYR A 194 -48.67 -21.27 2.41
N ASN A 195 -47.72 -21.55 1.51
CA ASN A 195 -47.86 -22.61 0.50
C ASN A 195 -47.97 -23.98 1.16
N SER A 196 -47.05 -24.30 2.09
CA SER A 196 -47.08 -25.54 2.88
C SER A 196 -48.41 -25.72 3.62
N SER A 197 -48.93 -24.65 4.24
CA SER A 197 -50.25 -24.66 4.89
C SER A 197 -51.40 -24.93 3.89
N ARG A 198 -51.32 -24.37 2.69
CA ARG A 198 -52.31 -24.62 1.62
C ARG A 198 -52.24 -26.05 1.08
N ASP A 199 -51.06 -26.59 0.91
CA ASP A 199 -50.86 -27.95 0.40
C ASP A 199 -51.38 -28.98 1.41
N ASN A 200 -51.08 -28.82 2.70
CA ASN A 200 -51.69 -29.61 3.79
C ASN A 200 -53.23 -29.58 3.79
N VAL A 201 -53.84 -28.42 3.49
CA VAL A 201 -55.31 -28.31 3.36
C VAL A 201 -55.82 -29.01 2.09
N SER A 202 -55.08 -28.93 0.99
CA SER A 202 -55.39 -29.62 -0.26
C SER A 202 -55.36 -31.13 -0.09
N ASP A 203 -54.30 -31.65 0.53
CA ASP A 203 -54.12 -33.08 0.82
C ASP A 203 -55.24 -33.59 1.74
N SER A 204 -55.57 -32.85 2.82
CA SER A 204 -56.70 -33.19 3.70
C SER A 204 -58.06 -33.19 3.00
N GLN A 205 -58.25 -32.38 1.95
CA GLN A 205 -59.47 -32.43 1.12
C GLN A 205 -59.45 -33.61 0.16
N TRP A 206 -58.29 -33.91 -0.44
CA TRP A 206 -58.09 -35.06 -1.31
C TRP A 206 -58.35 -36.37 -0.57
N ASP A 207 -57.79 -36.56 0.64
CA ASP A 207 -58.02 -37.73 1.50
C ASP A 207 -59.51 -37.95 1.79
N LYS A 208 -60.24 -36.88 2.13
CA LYS A 208 -61.69 -36.94 2.39
C LYS A 208 -62.47 -37.34 1.14
N GLN A 209 -62.12 -36.79 -0.01
CA GLN A 209 -62.77 -37.12 -1.28
C GLN A 209 -62.46 -38.56 -1.72
N PHE A 210 -61.22 -39.01 -1.55
CA PHE A 210 -60.79 -40.37 -1.83
C PHE A 210 -61.50 -41.39 -0.93
N ALA A 211 -61.55 -41.14 0.39
CA ALA A 211 -62.27 -41.98 1.35
C ALA A 211 -63.78 -42.02 1.06
N TYR A 212 -64.40 -40.89 0.71
CA TYR A 212 -65.80 -40.84 0.28
C TYR A 212 -66.04 -41.68 -0.99
N GLN A 213 -65.15 -41.59 -1.97
CA GLN A 213 -65.27 -42.35 -3.21
C GLN A 213 -65.09 -43.85 -2.98
N GLN A 214 -64.10 -44.26 -2.18
CA GLN A 214 -63.94 -45.66 -1.75
C GLN A 214 -65.19 -46.20 -1.03
N ALA A 215 -65.80 -45.40 -0.14
CA ALA A 215 -67.03 -45.80 0.55
C ALA A 215 -68.23 -45.95 -0.42
N ARG A 216 -68.35 -45.06 -1.41
CA ARG A 216 -69.37 -45.18 -2.47
C ARG A 216 -69.16 -46.43 -3.31
N ASP A 217 -67.91 -46.71 -3.70
CA ASP A 217 -67.59 -47.84 -4.56
C ASP A 217 -67.82 -49.17 -3.83
N ALA A 218 -67.49 -49.26 -2.53
CA ALA A 218 -67.85 -50.41 -1.69
C ALA A 218 -69.38 -50.63 -1.57
N VAL A 219 -70.19 -49.56 -1.57
CA VAL A 219 -71.66 -49.67 -1.62
C VAL A 219 -72.13 -50.17 -2.99
N ALA A 220 -71.52 -49.70 -4.08
CA ALA A 220 -71.82 -50.15 -5.43
C ALA A 220 -71.49 -51.65 -5.62
N ASP A 221 -70.31 -52.09 -5.16
CA ASP A 221 -69.89 -53.49 -5.17
C ASP A 221 -70.85 -54.37 -4.35
N SER A 222 -71.30 -53.90 -3.19
CA SER A 222 -72.29 -54.62 -2.35
C SER A 222 -73.67 -54.72 -3.01
N GLN A 223 -74.06 -53.75 -3.84
CA GLN A 223 -75.29 -53.82 -4.63
C GLN A 223 -75.12 -54.79 -5.80
N TRP A 224 -74.01 -54.69 -6.53
CA TRP A 224 -73.66 -55.56 -7.64
C TRP A 224 -73.62 -57.04 -7.22
N GLU A 225 -73.00 -57.37 -6.09
CA GLU A 225 -72.97 -58.74 -5.57
C GLU A 225 -74.39 -59.28 -5.26
N LYS A 226 -75.27 -58.45 -4.70
CA LYS A 226 -76.68 -58.85 -4.45
C LYS A 226 -77.44 -59.09 -5.76
N GLU A 227 -77.24 -58.24 -6.76
CA GLU A 227 -77.84 -58.42 -8.09
C GLU A 227 -77.28 -59.66 -8.81
N TYR A 228 -75.97 -59.91 -8.69
CA TYR A 228 -75.32 -61.10 -9.22
C TYR A 228 -75.84 -62.39 -8.58
N GLN A 229 -75.94 -62.45 -7.25
CA GLN A 229 -76.53 -63.60 -6.54
C GLN A 229 -78.02 -63.77 -6.89
N LEU A 230 -78.77 -62.68 -7.07
CA LEU A 230 -80.16 -62.75 -7.54
C LEU A 230 -80.23 -63.33 -8.97
N ALA A 231 -79.36 -62.90 -9.89
CA ALA A 231 -79.25 -63.47 -11.24
C ALA A 231 -78.87 -64.95 -11.20
N LEU A 232 -77.93 -65.35 -10.35
CA LEU A 232 -77.52 -66.74 -10.16
C LEU A 232 -78.65 -67.61 -9.59
N SER A 233 -79.49 -67.05 -8.69
CA SER A 233 -80.68 -67.73 -8.16
C SER A 233 -81.78 -67.90 -9.21
N LYS A 234 -81.92 -66.95 -10.15
CA LYS A 234 -82.80 -67.07 -11.32
C LYS A 234 -82.29 -68.14 -12.29
N ALA A 235 -80.99 -68.16 -12.58
CA ALA A 235 -80.36 -69.19 -13.41
C ALA A 235 -80.49 -70.60 -12.79
N ARG A 236 -80.43 -70.72 -11.45
CA ARG A 236 -80.68 -71.98 -10.74
C ARG A 236 -82.13 -72.48 -10.81
N LYS A 237 -83.09 -71.66 -11.23
CA LYS A 237 -84.46 -72.10 -11.55
C LYS A 237 -84.64 -72.56 -13.01
N SER A 238 -83.66 -72.29 -13.89
CA SER A 238 -83.61 -72.79 -15.26
C SER A 238 -82.54 -73.87 -15.41
N GLY A 239 -82.84 -75.09 -14.97
CA GLY A 239 -81.92 -76.22 -15.16
C GLY A 239 -81.95 -76.77 -16.59
N GLY A 240 -80.77 -77.00 -17.19
CA GLY A 240 -80.67 -77.89 -18.36
C GLY A 240 -79.54 -77.64 -19.38
N SER A 241 -78.49 -78.48 -19.28
CA SER A 241 -77.76 -79.13 -20.41
C SER A 241 -76.57 -78.47 -21.14
N GLY A 242 -75.47 -79.25 -21.29
CA GLY A 242 -74.35 -79.13 -22.26
C GLY A 242 -73.36 -77.96 -22.12
N GLY A 243 -72.03 -78.08 -22.15
CA GLY A 243 -71.12 -79.16 -22.59
C GLY A 243 -71.11 -79.32 -24.13
N SER A 244 -70.02 -79.17 -24.90
CA SER A 244 -68.56 -78.96 -24.65
C SER A 244 -67.90 -78.45 -25.96
N GLY A 245 -66.64 -77.98 -26.06
CA GLY A 245 -65.57 -77.75 -25.07
C GLY A 245 -64.15 -78.00 -25.65
N GLY A 246 -63.26 -77.00 -25.65
CA GLY A 246 -61.88 -77.05 -26.18
C GLY A 246 -61.37 -75.65 -26.60
N SER A 247 -60.08 -75.31 -26.55
CA SER A 247 -58.89 -76.02 -26.04
C SER A 247 -57.81 -75.02 -25.60
N SER A 248 -56.86 -75.47 -24.78
CA SER A 248 -55.87 -74.63 -24.08
C SER A 248 -54.49 -74.61 -24.73
N ARG A 249 -53.71 -73.54 -24.45
CA ARG A 249 -52.29 -73.57 -24.00
C ARG A 249 -51.77 -72.14 -23.82
N GLY A 250 -51.04 -71.88 -22.74
CA GLY A 250 -50.37 -70.60 -22.49
C GLY A 250 -48.85 -70.74 -22.52
N SER A 251 -48.13 -69.62 -22.36
CA SER A 251 -46.76 -69.58 -21.85
C SER A 251 -46.44 -68.21 -21.25
N SER A 252 -45.43 -68.18 -20.38
CA SER A 252 -44.94 -67.01 -19.64
C SER A 252 -43.92 -66.19 -20.43
N SER A 253 -43.97 -64.86 -20.28
CA SER A 253 -42.83 -63.92 -20.41
C SER A 253 -43.23 -62.68 -19.60
N LYS A 254 -42.57 -62.28 -18.52
CA LYS A 254 -41.17 -61.87 -18.35
C LYS A 254 -40.79 -60.69 -19.27
N TYR A 255 -40.47 -59.57 -18.61
CA TYR A 255 -39.86 -58.32 -19.08
C TYR A 255 -39.32 -58.27 -20.52
N ASP A 256 -39.71 -57.23 -21.25
CA ASP A 256 -38.74 -56.34 -21.91
C ASP A 256 -39.34 -54.93 -22.07
N TYR A 257 -38.64 -53.90 -21.57
CA TYR A 257 -38.94 -52.48 -21.86
C TYR A 257 -37.63 -51.91 -22.41
N SER A 258 -37.60 -51.70 -23.72
CA SER A 258 -36.35 -51.75 -24.48
C SER A 258 -35.45 -50.51 -24.28
N ASP A 259 -34.33 -50.75 -23.60
CA ASP A 259 -33.30 -49.79 -23.18
C ASP A 259 -32.37 -49.32 -24.33
N THR A 260 -32.94 -48.82 -25.43
CA THR A 260 -32.15 -48.58 -26.68
C THR A 260 -32.31 -47.21 -27.34
N ASN A 261 -33.22 -46.35 -26.90
CA ASN A 261 -33.38 -45.01 -27.49
C ASN A 261 -32.71 -43.88 -26.68
N TYR A 262 -32.74 -43.94 -25.35
CA TYR A 262 -32.20 -42.88 -24.49
C TYR A 262 -30.67 -42.81 -24.48
N THR A 263 -29.99 -43.97 -24.48
CA THR A 263 -28.52 -44.03 -24.49
C THR A 263 -27.89 -43.45 -25.77
N GLY A 264 -28.61 -43.47 -26.90
CA GLY A 264 -28.18 -42.85 -28.15
C GLY A 264 -28.29 -41.32 -28.13
N GLN A 265 -29.42 -40.79 -27.67
CA GLN A 265 -29.65 -39.33 -27.59
C GLN A 265 -28.70 -38.66 -26.58
N ILE A 266 -28.47 -39.31 -25.43
CA ILE A 266 -27.54 -38.82 -24.40
C ILE A 266 -26.10 -38.79 -24.91
N ARG A 267 -25.67 -39.79 -25.71
CA ARG A 267 -24.32 -39.83 -26.29
C ARG A 267 -24.05 -38.66 -27.24
N GLU A 268 -25.04 -38.23 -28.02
CA GLU A 268 -24.88 -37.06 -28.91
C GLU A 268 -24.95 -35.72 -28.15
N LEU A 269 -25.76 -35.62 -27.09
CA LEU A 269 -25.74 -34.47 -26.18
C LEU A 269 -24.39 -34.30 -25.46
N VAL A 270 -23.82 -35.40 -24.96
CA VAL A 270 -22.48 -35.39 -24.31
C VAL A 270 -21.38 -35.02 -25.31
N LYS A 271 -21.44 -35.51 -26.55
CA LYS A 271 -20.54 -35.05 -27.62
C LYS A 271 -20.68 -33.55 -27.89
N ALA A 272 -21.92 -33.05 -28.02
CA ALA A 272 -22.17 -31.64 -28.30
C ALA A 272 -21.62 -30.71 -27.20
N ALA A 273 -21.78 -31.09 -25.92
CA ALA A 273 -21.16 -30.39 -24.80
C ALA A 273 -19.62 -30.44 -24.88
N SER A 274 -19.03 -31.61 -25.13
CA SER A 274 -17.56 -31.76 -25.23
C SER A 274 -16.92 -30.94 -26.37
N ALA A 275 -17.66 -30.71 -27.46
CA ALA A 275 -17.19 -29.92 -28.60
C ALA A 275 -17.17 -28.40 -28.34
N ALA A 276 -17.84 -27.92 -27.28
CA ALA A 276 -17.83 -26.52 -26.88
C ALA A 276 -16.58 -26.11 -26.06
N ASN A 277 -15.70 -27.06 -25.73
CA ASN A 277 -14.50 -26.87 -24.92
C ASN A 277 -14.76 -26.26 -23.53
N ASP A 278 -15.88 -26.62 -22.92
CA ASP A 278 -16.21 -26.34 -21.52
C ASP A 278 -16.11 -27.65 -20.72
N TRP A 279 -15.42 -27.62 -19.58
CA TRP A 279 -14.97 -28.82 -18.85
C TRP A 279 -15.72 -28.98 -17.52
N SER A 280 -16.96 -29.45 -17.55
CA SER A 280 -17.57 -30.01 -16.33
C SER A 280 -18.60 -31.11 -16.60
N THR A 281 -18.59 -32.11 -15.70
CA THR A 281 -19.64 -33.12 -15.53
C THR A 281 -20.99 -32.52 -15.12
N ASP A 282 -20.98 -31.26 -14.68
CA ASP A 282 -22.08 -30.61 -13.99
C ASP A 282 -23.18 -30.21 -14.98
N THR A 283 -22.82 -29.89 -16.23
CA THR A 283 -23.80 -29.62 -17.31
C THR A 283 -24.67 -30.84 -17.66
N VAL A 284 -24.08 -32.04 -17.66
CA VAL A 284 -24.81 -33.30 -17.85
C VAL A 284 -25.70 -33.59 -16.64
N ALA A 285 -25.21 -33.27 -15.44
CA ALA A 285 -25.98 -33.40 -14.21
C ALA A 285 -27.20 -32.47 -14.17
N GLU A 286 -27.03 -31.19 -14.48
CA GLU A 286 -28.11 -30.21 -14.56
C GLU A 286 -29.16 -30.60 -15.61
N TYR A 287 -28.73 -31.16 -16.75
CA TYR A 287 -29.65 -31.64 -17.78
C TYR A 287 -30.48 -32.85 -17.32
N ILE A 288 -29.85 -33.86 -16.70
CA ILE A 288 -30.55 -35.05 -16.17
C ILE A 288 -31.52 -34.64 -15.04
N ASN A 289 -31.08 -33.79 -14.10
CA ASN A 289 -31.94 -33.22 -13.07
C ASN A 289 -33.10 -32.40 -13.67
N GLY A 290 -32.86 -31.68 -14.77
CA GLY A 290 -33.88 -30.98 -15.53
C GLY A 290 -34.94 -31.88 -16.14
N LEU A 291 -34.61 -33.13 -16.49
CA LEU A 291 -35.56 -34.15 -16.98
C LEU A 291 -36.39 -34.75 -15.84
N VAL A 292 -35.77 -35.01 -14.68
CA VAL A 292 -36.46 -35.45 -13.44
C VAL A 292 -37.46 -34.38 -12.98
N ASN A 293 -37.04 -33.12 -12.93
CA ASN A 293 -37.90 -31.98 -12.55
C ASN A 293 -39.10 -31.78 -13.50
N LYS A 294 -38.96 -32.18 -14.76
CA LYS A 294 -40.06 -32.19 -15.76
C LYS A 294 -40.90 -33.47 -15.74
N LYS A 295 -40.62 -34.41 -14.84
CA LYS A 295 -41.22 -35.76 -14.76
C LYS A 295 -41.13 -36.56 -16.07
N ALA A 296 -40.09 -36.29 -16.88
CA ALA A 296 -39.84 -37.00 -18.13
C ALA A 296 -39.12 -38.34 -17.90
N ILE A 297 -38.41 -38.47 -16.79
CA ILE A 297 -37.79 -39.69 -16.26
C ILE A 297 -37.99 -39.73 -14.74
N THR A 298 -37.91 -40.92 -14.15
CA THR A 298 -37.89 -41.12 -12.70
C THR A 298 -36.48 -40.89 -12.13
N SER A 299 -36.38 -40.66 -10.81
CA SER A 299 -35.09 -40.51 -10.13
C SER A 299 -34.20 -41.76 -10.23
N GLU A 300 -34.80 -42.95 -10.24
CA GLU A 300 -34.10 -44.24 -10.35
C GLU A 300 -33.59 -44.52 -11.78
N GLU A 301 -34.25 -43.95 -12.80
CA GLU A 301 -33.73 -43.92 -14.18
C GLU A 301 -32.60 -42.90 -14.32
N ALA A 302 -32.72 -41.73 -13.68
CA ALA A 302 -31.67 -40.71 -13.68
C ALA A 302 -30.35 -41.24 -13.10
N GLU A 303 -30.40 -41.95 -11.97
CA GLU A 303 -29.22 -42.54 -11.31
C GLU A 303 -28.45 -43.51 -12.23
N LYS A 304 -29.17 -44.40 -12.95
CA LYS A 304 -28.57 -45.30 -13.95
C LYS A 304 -27.95 -44.55 -15.14
N LEU A 305 -28.54 -43.43 -15.54
CA LEU A 305 -27.99 -42.56 -16.59
C LEU A 305 -26.73 -41.82 -16.13
N TYR A 306 -26.67 -41.41 -14.86
CA TYR A 306 -25.46 -40.85 -14.23
C TYR A 306 -24.30 -41.84 -14.21
N GLU A 307 -24.53 -43.06 -13.71
CA GLU A 307 -23.49 -44.09 -13.65
C GLU A 307 -22.91 -44.39 -15.05
N ASN A 308 -23.78 -44.60 -16.04
CA ASN A 308 -23.37 -44.92 -17.41
C ASN A 308 -22.60 -43.76 -18.08
N ALA A 309 -22.97 -42.50 -17.78
CA ALA A 309 -22.20 -41.33 -18.21
C ALA A 309 -20.82 -41.24 -17.55
N MET A 310 -20.72 -41.52 -16.23
CA MET A 310 -19.43 -41.52 -15.51
C MET A 310 -18.48 -42.62 -16.00
N TYR A 311 -18.97 -43.84 -16.24
CA TYR A 311 -18.14 -44.96 -16.70
C TYR A 311 -17.50 -44.73 -18.09
N SER A 312 -18.02 -43.81 -18.90
CA SER A 312 -17.47 -43.48 -20.22
C SER A 312 -16.22 -42.57 -20.18
N TYR A 313 -15.79 -42.07 -19.02
CA TYR A 313 -14.65 -41.13 -18.89
C TYR A 313 -13.49 -41.72 -18.05
N PRO A 314 -12.27 -41.87 -18.62
CA PRO A 314 -11.13 -42.45 -17.89
C PRO A 314 -10.69 -41.70 -16.63
N GLN A 315 -10.99 -40.40 -16.54
CA GLN A 315 -10.46 -39.49 -15.52
C GLN A 315 -11.15 -39.60 -14.14
N TYR A 316 -12.24 -40.38 -14.02
CA TYR A 316 -13.07 -40.43 -12.81
C TYR A 316 -13.13 -41.81 -12.12
N ARG A 317 -12.33 -42.80 -12.57
CA ARG A 317 -12.31 -44.16 -12.01
C ARG A 317 -11.94 -44.25 -10.51
N ASP A 318 -11.30 -43.23 -9.95
CA ASP A 318 -10.75 -43.26 -8.59
C ASP A 318 -11.63 -42.59 -7.52
N ARG A 319 -12.80 -42.02 -7.88
CA ARG A 319 -13.72 -41.39 -6.90
C ARG A 319 -14.79 -42.32 -6.32
N VAL A 320 -14.96 -43.54 -6.85
CA VAL A 320 -16.01 -44.49 -6.42
C VAL A 320 -15.52 -45.47 -5.34
N ASN A 321 -14.22 -45.46 -5.00
CA ASN A 321 -13.61 -46.32 -3.97
C ASN A 321 -12.98 -45.53 -2.81
N ARG A 322 -13.63 -44.44 -2.37
CA ARG A 322 -13.35 -43.73 -1.11
C ARG A 322 -14.64 -43.30 -0.44
#